data_AF-A0A944NYM6-F1
#
_entry.id   AF-A0A944NYM6-F1
#
_cell.length_a   1.000
_cell.length_b   1.000
_cell.length_c   1.000
_cell.angle_alpha   90.00
_cell.angle_beta   90.00
_cell.angle_gamma   90.00
#
_symmetry.space_group_name_H-M   'P 1'
#
loop_
_entity.id
_entity.type
_entity.pdbx_description
1 polymer ?
#
loop_
_entity_poly.entity_id
_entity_poly.type
_entity_poly.pdbx_seq_one_letter_code
_entity_poly.pdbx_strand_id
1 'polypeptide(L)'
;MNTRKCEWCPEHLGARHSHRARFCSTRCRVAAHRAAKNDATPRELTTRDRWVRRDAKKVPLTSAGMAASSTDPRTWSTYKDAAASSAGVGLGFVLSDDDDVMCLDLDHCLNPLTGQLASWASAILRDAGATYVEVSPSGDGLHIWGRAYVRQGRRIRRPDGTAVEIYGTGRYIAMTGRRHGSSPSILADLSAVVSKLTAR
;
A
#
# COMPACT_ATOMS: atom_id res chain seq x y z
N MET A 1 35.07 -12.46 11.78
CA MET A 1 34.68 -12.49 10.35
C MET A 1 33.26 -11.98 10.25
N ASN A 2 33.02 -10.88 9.54
CA ASN A 2 31.71 -10.25 9.47
C ASN A 2 30.81 -11.05 8.52
N THR A 3 30.04 -11.99 9.06
CA THR A 3 29.13 -12.82 8.27
C THR A 3 27.89 -12.00 7.93
N ARG A 4 27.81 -11.52 6.69
CA ARG A 4 26.61 -10.80 6.20
C ARG A 4 25.44 -11.77 6.19
N LYS A 5 24.29 -11.41 6.76
CA LYS A 5 23.11 -12.30 6.80
C LYS A 5 22.37 -12.30 5.47
N CYS A 6 21.75 -13.43 5.14
CA CYS A 6 20.74 -13.49 4.09
C CYS A 6 19.53 -12.65 4.51
N GLU A 7 18.98 -11.86 3.60
CA GLU A 7 17.81 -11.02 3.89
C GLU A 7 16.47 -11.81 3.97
N TRP A 8 16.47 -13.12 3.70
CA TRP A 8 15.25 -13.94 3.70
C TRP A 8 15.23 -15.06 4.76
N CYS A 9 16.39 -15.62 5.12
CA CYS A 9 16.46 -16.75 6.06
C CYS A 9 17.58 -16.53 7.09
N PRO A 10 17.64 -17.33 8.17
CA PRO A 10 18.63 -17.16 9.24
C PRO A 10 20.09 -17.43 8.82
N GLU A 11 20.31 -17.92 7.59
CA GLU A 11 21.63 -18.26 7.07
C GLU A 11 22.50 -17.04 6.78
N HIS A 12 23.81 -17.29 6.70
CA HIS A 12 24.81 -16.27 6.38
C HIS A 12 25.33 -16.41 4.95
N LEU A 13 25.69 -15.27 4.36
CA LEU A 13 26.41 -15.16 3.10
C LEU A 13 27.88 -15.49 3.36
N GLY A 14 28.29 -16.71 2.98
CA GLY A 14 29.68 -17.14 3.05
C GLY A 14 30.61 -16.45 2.03
N ALA A 15 31.91 -16.75 2.10
CA ALA A 15 32.97 -16.16 1.29
C ALA A 15 32.79 -16.31 -0.24
N ARG A 16 31.98 -17.29 -0.67
CA ARG A 16 31.66 -17.52 -2.09
C ARG A 16 30.62 -16.54 -2.66
N HIS A 17 29.95 -15.75 -1.82
CA HIS A 17 28.95 -14.79 -2.26
C HIS A 17 29.58 -13.41 -2.51
N SER A 18 29.20 -12.78 -3.62
CA SER A 18 29.58 -11.39 -3.92
C SER A 18 29.33 -10.46 -2.74
N HIS A 19 30.17 -9.43 -2.59
CA HIS A 19 30.00 -8.37 -1.59
C HIS A 19 28.64 -7.63 -1.71
N ARG A 20 28.00 -7.69 -2.89
CA ARG A 20 26.67 -7.11 -3.13
C ARG A 20 25.52 -8.13 -3.02
N ALA A 21 25.83 -9.41 -2.76
CA ALA A 21 24.81 -10.42 -2.60
C ALA A 21 23.94 -10.11 -1.38
N ARG A 22 22.61 -10.22 -1.57
CA ARG A 22 21.58 -9.98 -0.54
C ARG A 22 20.94 -11.27 -0.03
N PHE A 23 21.03 -12.35 -0.81
CA PHE A 23 20.38 -13.63 -0.53
C PHE A 23 21.36 -14.80 -0.67
N CYS A 24 21.24 -15.81 0.20
CA CYS A 24 22.15 -16.96 0.22
C CYS A 24 21.94 -17.94 -0.95
N SER A 25 20.85 -17.84 -1.69
CA SER A 25 20.55 -18.73 -2.81
C SER A 25 19.57 -18.10 -3.79
N THR A 26 19.52 -18.62 -5.02
CA THR A 26 18.45 -18.31 -5.96
C THR A 26 17.08 -18.62 -5.38
N ARG A 27 16.94 -19.70 -4.60
CA ARG A 27 15.70 -20.03 -3.88
C ARG A 27 15.29 -18.92 -2.91
N CYS A 28 16.21 -18.39 -2.11
CA CYS A 28 15.91 -17.28 -1.18
C CYS A 28 15.63 -15.97 -1.91
N ARG A 29 16.35 -15.65 -2.99
CA ARG A 29 16.05 -14.49 -3.84
C ARG A 29 14.68 -14.61 -4.48
N VAL A 30 14.33 -15.79 -5.00
CA VAL A 30 13.02 -16.06 -5.61
C VAL A 30 11.92 -16.12 -4.55
N ALA A 31 12.18 -16.62 -3.34
CA ALA A 31 11.22 -16.61 -2.24
C ALA A 31 10.98 -15.21 -1.69
N ALA A 32 12.02 -14.39 -1.49
CA ALA A 32 11.89 -12.98 -1.15
C ALA A 32 11.20 -12.20 -2.28
N HIS A 33 11.55 -12.48 -3.54
CA HIS A 33 10.87 -11.91 -4.68
C HIS A 33 9.41 -12.35 -4.76
N ARG A 34 9.07 -13.63 -4.52
CA ARG A 34 7.70 -14.16 -4.47
C ARG A 34 6.92 -13.72 -3.25
N ALA A 35 7.53 -13.50 -2.10
CA ALA A 35 6.88 -12.87 -0.96
C ALA A 35 6.63 -11.38 -1.23
N ALA A 36 7.51 -10.74 -1.99
CA ALA A 36 7.30 -9.41 -2.55
C ALA A 36 6.33 -9.42 -3.76
N LYS A 37 6.09 -10.57 -4.42
CA LYS A 37 5.19 -10.74 -5.59
C LYS A 37 3.82 -11.30 -5.24
N ASN A 38 3.71 -12.02 -4.12
CA ASN A 38 2.46 -12.56 -3.57
C ASN A 38 1.78 -11.45 -2.80
N ASP A 39 1.24 -10.50 -3.57
CA ASP A 39 -0.20 -10.23 -3.60
C ASP A 39 -0.96 -10.59 -2.32
N ALA A 40 -0.55 -9.94 -1.24
CA ALA A 40 -1.25 -9.95 0.03
C ALA A 40 -2.34 -8.87 0.04
N THR A 41 -2.70 -8.36 -1.14
CA THR A 41 -3.83 -7.48 -1.35
C THR A 41 -5.07 -8.19 -0.80
N PRO A 42 -5.86 -7.53 0.06
CA PRO A 42 -7.07 -8.12 0.59
C PRO A 42 -7.97 -8.66 -0.52
N ARG A 43 -8.49 -9.89 -0.34
CA ARG A 43 -9.45 -10.50 -1.28
C ARG A 43 -10.64 -9.59 -1.55
N GLU A 44 -11.04 -8.83 -0.54
CA GLU A 44 -12.09 -7.82 -0.66
C GLU A 44 -11.77 -6.79 -1.75
N LEU A 45 -10.52 -6.32 -1.88
CA LEU A 45 -10.15 -5.39 -2.95
C LEU A 45 -10.05 -6.09 -4.31
N THR A 46 -9.44 -7.28 -4.37
CA THR A 46 -9.19 -7.96 -5.65
C THR A 46 -10.43 -8.53 -6.32
N THR A 47 -11.53 -8.67 -5.59
CA THR A 47 -12.84 -9.12 -6.10
C THR A 47 -13.71 -7.99 -6.66
N ARG A 48 -13.26 -6.73 -6.58
CA ARG A 48 -13.97 -5.56 -7.11
C ARG A 48 -13.35 -5.10 -8.42
N ASP A 49 -14.18 -4.73 -9.40
CA ASP A 49 -13.75 -4.29 -10.73
C ASP A 49 -13.40 -2.80 -10.77
N ARG A 50 -12.54 -2.37 -9.85
CA ARG A 50 -12.13 -0.97 -9.65
C ARG A 50 -10.62 -0.78 -9.76
N TRP A 51 -9.96 -1.64 -10.53
CA TRP A 51 -8.51 -1.62 -10.68
C TRP A 51 -8.08 -0.83 -11.91
N VAL A 52 -7.03 -0.04 -11.71
CA VAL A 52 -6.37 0.75 -12.74
C VAL A 52 -4.86 0.49 -12.69
N ARG A 53 -4.17 0.86 -13.76
CA ARG A 53 -2.73 1.02 -13.81
C ARG A 53 -2.37 2.45 -13.40
N ARG A 54 -1.08 2.74 -13.24
CA ARG A 54 -0.58 4.12 -13.12
C ARG A 54 0.75 4.30 -13.82
N ASP A 55 1.02 5.51 -14.28
CA ASP A 55 2.35 5.88 -14.77
C ASP A 55 3.33 6.20 -13.62
N ALA A 56 4.54 6.63 -13.99
CA ALA A 56 5.58 7.03 -13.04
C ALA A 56 5.24 8.33 -12.26
N LYS A 57 4.36 9.18 -12.81
CA LYS A 57 3.85 10.40 -12.17
C LYS A 57 2.62 10.15 -11.31
N LYS A 58 2.19 8.88 -11.16
CA LYS A 58 0.97 8.47 -10.46
C LYS A 58 -0.29 9.03 -11.11
N VAL A 59 -0.32 9.14 -12.43
CA VAL A 59 -1.56 9.37 -13.20
C VAL A 59 -2.21 8.00 -13.45
N PRO A 60 -3.51 7.83 -13.17
CA PRO A 60 -4.19 6.56 -13.38
C PRO A 60 -4.36 6.27 -14.87
N LEU A 61 -4.17 5.01 -15.24
CA LEU A 61 -4.27 4.51 -16.59
C LEU A 61 -5.22 3.30 -16.62
N THR A 62 -5.93 3.12 -17.73
CA THR A 62 -6.60 1.88 -18.07
C THR A 62 -5.58 0.73 -18.22
N SER A 63 -6.02 -0.52 -18.23
CA SER A 63 -5.17 -1.67 -18.54
C SER A 63 -4.56 -1.62 -19.94
N ALA A 64 -5.15 -0.85 -20.87
CA ALA A 64 -4.61 -0.60 -22.19
C ALA A 64 -3.60 0.58 -22.24
N GLY A 65 -3.42 1.33 -21.15
CA GLY A 65 -2.46 2.43 -21.05
C GLY A 65 -2.98 3.82 -21.40
N MET A 66 -4.28 3.97 -21.71
CA MET A 66 -4.94 5.28 -21.82
C MET A 66 -5.22 5.88 -20.45
N ALA A 67 -5.43 7.20 -20.33
CA ALA A 67 -5.84 7.82 -19.07
C ALA A 67 -7.14 7.21 -18.52
N ALA A 68 -7.16 6.88 -17.24
CA ALA A 68 -8.37 6.42 -16.53
C ALA A 68 -8.93 7.53 -15.65
N SER A 69 -10.24 7.49 -15.41
CA SER A 69 -10.93 8.39 -14.51
C SER A 69 -11.03 7.77 -13.11
N SER A 70 -11.04 8.57 -12.05
CA SER A 70 -11.37 8.10 -10.69
C SER A 70 -12.87 8.07 -10.41
N THR A 71 -13.71 8.43 -11.38
CA THR A 71 -15.17 8.52 -11.23
C THR A 71 -15.96 7.89 -12.39
N ASP A 72 -15.29 7.39 -13.44
CA ASP A 72 -15.93 6.69 -14.56
C ASP A 72 -15.57 5.20 -14.54
N PRO A 73 -16.49 4.31 -14.10
CA PRO A 73 -16.26 2.87 -14.01
C PRO A 73 -15.87 2.20 -15.32
N ARG A 74 -16.22 2.80 -16.47
CA ARG A 74 -15.87 2.27 -17.80
C ARG A 74 -14.36 2.30 -18.08
N THR A 75 -13.62 3.08 -17.29
CA THR A 75 -12.16 3.19 -17.38
C THR A 75 -11.42 2.29 -16.39
N TRP A 76 -12.15 1.54 -15.56
CA TRP A 76 -11.59 0.61 -14.59
C TRP A 76 -11.57 -0.81 -15.17
N SER A 77 -10.97 -1.74 -14.44
CA SER A 77 -10.83 -3.13 -14.86
C SER A 77 -10.84 -4.08 -13.66
N THR A 78 -10.88 -5.38 -13.93
CA THR A 78 -10.68 -6.40 -12.92
C THR A 78 -9.25 -6.34 -12.38
N TYR A 79 -9.04 -6.85 -11.15
CA TYR A 79 -7.68 -7.00 -10.62
C TYR A 79 -6.76 -7.80 -11.55
N LYS A 80 -7.29 -8.89 -12.12
CA LYS A 80 -6.56 -9.79 -13.01
C LYS A 80 -6.06 -9.07 -14.26
N ASP A 81 -6.90 -8.26 -14.90
CA ASP A 81 -6.54 -7.55 -16.12
C ASP A 81 -5.52 -6.44 -15.84
N ALA A 82 -5.72 -5.66 -14.77
CA ALA A 82 -4.75 -4.66 -14.34
C ALA A 82 -3.41 -5.29 -13.94
N ALA A 83 -3.41 -6.43 -13.25
CA ALA A 83 -2.19 -7.12 -12.85
C ALA A 83 -1.43 -7.73 -14.05
N ALA A 84 -2.15 -8.22 -15.06
CA ALA A 84 -1.57 -8.79 -16.29
C ALA A 84 -1.05 -7.71 -17.26
N SER A 85 -1.59 -6.49 -17.20
CA SER A 85 -1.19 -5.38 -18.06
C SER A 85 0.25 -4.91 -17.78
N SER A 86 0.98 -4.61 -18.85
CA SER A 86 2.31 -3.97 -18.83
C SER A 86 2.26 -2.44 -18.84
N ALA A 87 1.08 -1.82 -18.97
CA ALA A 87 0.95 -0.37 -19.02
C ALA A 87 1.42 0.29 -17.71
N GLY A 88 2.16 1.40 -17.83
CA GLY A 88 2.67 2.14 -16.68
C GLY A 88 3.60 1.31 -15.79
N VAL A 89 3.67 1.66 -14.51
CA VAL A 89 4.68 1.12 -13.57
C VAL A 89 4.08 0.52 -12.31
N GLY A 90 2.76 0.50 -12.16
CA GLY A 90 2.11 -0.05 -10.97
C GLY A 90 0.59 -0.09 -11.07
N LEU A 91 -0.02 -0.61 -10.01
CA LEU A 91 -1.46 -0.70 -9.86
C LEU A 91 -2.02 0.49 -9.07
N GLY A 92 -3.33 0.66 -9.16
CA GLY A 92 -4.12 1.50 -8.30
C GLY A 92 -5.52 0.95 -8.13
N PHE A 93 -6.17 1.33 -7.04
CA PHE A 93 -7.54 0.95 -6.73
C PHE A 93 -8.39 2.20 -6.59
N VAL A 94 -9.56 2.24 -7.25
CA VAL A 94 -10.47 3.37 -7.23
C VAL A 94 -11.48 3.24 -6.09
N LEU A 95 -11.57 4.27 -5.26
CA LEU A 95 -12.56 4.41 -4.20
C LEU A 95 -13.84 5.04 -4.76
N SER A 96 -15.00 4.50 -4.38
CA SER A 96 -16.30 4.88 -4.94
C SER A 96 -17.39 4.80 -3.88
N ASP A 97 -18.51 5.51 -4.09
CA ASP A 97 -19.65 5.52 -3.17
C ASP A 97 -20.49 4.23 -3.12
N ASP A 98 -20.13 3.22 -3.92
CA ASP A 98 -20.82 1.92 -3.98
C ASP A 98 -20.66 1.08 -2.71
N ASP A 99 -19.63 1.32 -1.89
CA ASP A 99 -19.37 0.58 -0.66
C ASP A 99 -18.62 1.41 0.40
N ASP A 100 -18.19 0.75 1.48
CA ASP A 100 -17.53 1.34 2.64
C ASP A 100 -16.00 1.21 2.59
N VAL A 101 -15.40 0.80 1.47
CA VAL A 101 -13.93 0.67 1.37
C VAL A 101 -13.31 2.06 1.43
N MET A 102 -12.32 2.21 2.32
CA MET A 102 -11.64 3.48 2.54
C MET A 102 -10.14 3.29 2.74
N CYS A 103 -9.39 4.37 2.54
CA CYS A 103 -7.96 4.42 2.79
C CYS A 103 -7.59 5.67 3.59
N LEU A 104 -6.80 5.48 4.65
CA LEU A 104 -6.03 6.56 5.28
C LEU A 104 -4.66 6.63 4.60
N ASP A 105 -4.29 7.79 4.10
CA ASP A 105 -2.97 8.07 3.52
C ASP A 105 -2.15 8.90 4.50
N LEU A 106 -1.01 8.34 4.91
CA LEU A 106 -0.11 8.90 5.90
C LEU A 106 1.22 9.24 5.23
N ASP A 107 1.37 10.50 4.81
CA ASP A 107 2.56 11.00 4.16
C ASP A 107 3.74 11.17 5.12
N HIS A 108 4.95 10.87 4.63
CA HIS A 108 6.23 11.11 5.31
C HIS A 108 6.32 10.56 6.74
N CYS A 109 5.61 9.46 7.02
CA CYS A 109 5.54 8.87 8.34
C CYS A 109 6.57 7.76 8.59
N LEU A 110 7.21 7.24 7.55
CA LEU A 110 8.13 6.12 7.61
C LEU A 110 9.53 6.54 7.14
N ASN A 111 10.54 6.32 7.96
CA ASN A 111 11.92 6.50 7.53
C ASN A 111 12.35 5.32 6.64
N PRO A 112 12.68 5.53 5.35
CA PRO A 112 12.99 4.44 4.43
C PRO A 112 14.33 3.75 4.70
N LEU A 113 15.24 4.40 5.44
CA LEU A 113 16.55 3.85 5.78
C LEU A 113 16.52 3.02 7.07
N THR A 114 15.76 3.48 8.06
CA THR A 114 15.72 2.84 9.39
C THR A 114 14.47 1.99 9.62
N GLY A 115 13.43 2.17 8.81
CA GLY A 115 12.10 1.58 9.03
C GLY A 115 11.35 2.19 10.22
N GLN A 116 11.87 3.24 10.84
CA GLN A 116 11.24 3.88 12.00
C GLN A 116 10.00 4.66 11.57
N LEU A 117 8.93 4.48 12.34
CA LEU A 117 7.66 5.16 12.12
C LEU A 117 7.53 6.38 13.04
N ALA A 118 7.00 7.48 12.51
CA ALA A 118 6.66 8.65 13.30
C ALA A 118 5.66 8.28 14.43
N SER A 119 5.84 8.89 15.61
CA SER A 119 5.03 8.57 16.80
C SER A 119 3.52 8.78 16.56
N TRP A 120 3.15 9.80 15.79
CA TRP A 120 1.76 10.07 15.45
C TRP A 120 1.17 8.99 14.53
N ALA A 121 1.94 8.49 13.57
CA ALA A 121 1.51 7.44 12.67
C ALA A 121 1.42 6.09 13.39
N SER A 122 2.35 5.84 14.32
CA SER A 122 2.29 4.68 15.22
C SER A 122 1.02 4.69 16.07
N ALA A 123 0.59 5.86 16.55
CA ALA A 123 -0.67 5.97 17.28
C ALA A 123 -1.90 5.64 16.40
N ILE A 124 -1.92 6.11 15.15
CA ILE A 124 -3.02 5.81 14.20
C ILE A 124 -3.03 4.33 13.83
N LEU A 125 -1.87 3.72 13.55
CA LEU A 125 -1.78 2.29 13.27
C LEU A 125 -2.26 1.44 14.44
N ARG A 126 -1.89 1.82 15.68
CA ARG A 126 -2.37 1.13 16.88
C ARG A 126 -3.89 1.23 17.00
N ASP A 127 -4.45 2.42 16.77
CA ASP A 127 -5.90 2.65 16.85
C ASP A 127 -6.66 1.94 15.71
N ALA A 128 -6.06 1.80 14.53
CA ALA A 128 -6.60 1.05 13.39
C ALA A 128 -6.60 -0.47 13.59
N GLY A 129 -5.73 -0.98 14.47
CA GLY A 129 -5.68 -2.39 14.81
C GLY A 129 -5.27 -3.30 13.65
N ALA A 130 -5.84 -4.50 13.60
CA ALA A 130 -5.46 -5.55 12.66
C ALA A 130 -6.14 -5.37 11.29
N THR A 131 -5.59 -4.49 10.46
CA THR A 131 -6.06 -4.23 9.09
C THR A 131 -4.91 -4.24 8.09
N TYR A 132 -5.22 -4.26 6.79
CA TYR A 132 -4.22 -4.19 5.74
C TYR A 132 -3.52 -2.83 5.71
N VAL A 133 -2.20 -2.87 5.77
CA VAL A 133 -1.35 -1.67 5.69
C VAL A 133 -0.25 -1.95 4.69
N GLU A 134 -0.03 -1.04 3.74
CA GLU A 134 1.07 -1.12 2.79
C GLU A 134 1.95 0.13 2.85
N VAL A 135 3.21 -0.03 2.47
CA VAL A 135 4.10 1.09 2.25
C VAL A 135 3.71 1.78 0.95
N SER A 136 3.53 3.11 0.98
CA SER A 136 3.12 3.89 -0.18
C SER A 136 4.19 3.86 -1.29
N PRO A 137 3.85 4.25 -2.54
CA PRO A 137 4.81 4.23 -3.65
C PRO A 137 6.06 5.09 -3.45
N SER A 138 6.00 6.15 -2.63
CA SER A 138 7.18 6.98 -2.33
C SER A 138 8.17 6.27 -1.41
N GLY A 139 7.72 5.24 -0.68
CA GLY A 139 8.55 4.43 0.22
C GLY A 139 8.69 5.00 1.64
N ASP A 140 8.21 6.22 1.88
CA ASP A 140 8.29 6.94 3.14
C ASP A 140 6.90 7.26 3.75
N GLY A 141 5.82 6.76 3.15
CA GLY A 141 4.46 6.85 3.67
C GLY A 141 3.79 5.48 3.83
N LEU A 142 2.58 5.48 4.40
CA LEU A 142 1.77 4.29 4.59
C LEU A 142 0.34 4.53 4.07
N HIS A 143 -0.24 3.51 3.44
CA HIS A 143 -1.68 3.41 3.22
C HIS A 143 -2.27 2.41 4.23
N ILE A 144 -3.24 2.86 5.01
CA ILE A 144 -4.01 2.00 5.93
C ILE A 144 -5.39 1.80 5.30
N TRP A 145 -5.70 0.57 4.92
CA TRP A 145 -6.95 0.22 4.26
C TRP A 145 -7.94 -0.34 5.27
N GLY A 146 -9.22 -0.06 5.10
CA GLY A 146 -10.27 -0.62 5.94
C GLY A 146 -11.66 -0.26 5.45
N ARG A 147 -12.63 -0.38 6.36
CA ARG A 147 -14.05 -0.12 6.11
C ARG A 147 -14.54 1.03 6.96
N ALA A 148 -15.09 2.07 6.34
CA ALA A 148 -15.88 3.13 6.95
C ALA A 148 -16.54 3.99 5.86
N TYR A 149 -17.76 4.45 6.09
CA TYR A 149 -18.43 5.36 5.15
C TYR A 149 -17.80 6.76 5.17
N VAL A 150 -16.98 7.08 4.16
CA VAL A 150 -16.33 8.39 3.99
C VAL A 150 -16.78 9.04 2.67
N ARG A 151 -17.84 9.86 2.74
CA ARG A 151 -18.43 10.55 1.57
C ARG A 151 -17.64 11.76 1.08
N GLN A 152 -16.82 12.34 1.94
CA GLN A 152 -15.99 13.50 1.59
C GLN A 152 -14.59 13.26 2.14
N GLY A 153 -13.62 13.25 1.24
CA GLY A 153 -12.23 13.14 1.64
C GLY A 153 -11.82 14.33 2.51
N ARG A 154 -10.94 14.09 3.48
CA ARG A 154 -10.45 15.14 4.38
C ARG A 154 -8.95 15.05 4.51
N ARG A 155 -8.28 16.22 4.46
CA ARG A 155 -6.88 16.37 4.84
C ARG A 155 -6.79 17.04 6.19
N ILE A 156 -6.31 16.31 7.19
CA ILE A 156 -6.14 16.80 8.57
C ILE A 156 -4.68 17.17 8.75
N ARG A 157 -4.40 18.47 8.79
CA ARG A 157 -3.05 18.99 9.05
C ARG A 157 -2.71 18.87 10.53
N ARG A 158 -1.48 18.46 10.81
CA ARG A 158 -0.92 18.40 12.16
C ARG A 158 -0.03 19.63 12.42
N PRO A 159 0.22 19.98 13.70
CA PRO A 159 1.05 21.14 14.06
C PRO A 159 2.48 21.08 13.52
N ASP A 160 3.01 19.88 13.30
CA ASP A 160 4.35 19.63 12.77
C ASP A 160 4.42 19.77 11.22
N GLY A 161 3.34 20.19 10.57
CA GLY A 161 3.25 20.34 9.12
C GLY A 161 2.92 19.04 8.36
N THR A 162 2.88 17.89 9.05
CA THR A 162 2.42 16.63 8.45
C THR A 162 0.91 16.61 8.28
N ALA A 163 0.39 15.63 7.54
CA ALA A 163 -1.03 15.47 7.36
C ALA A 163 -1.45 14.00 7.32
N VAL A 164 -2.69 13.77 7.73
CA VAL A 164 -3.41 12.52 7.48
C VAL A 164 -4.51 12.81 6.48
N GLU A 165 -4.55 12.07 5.38
CA GLU A 165 -5.63 12.18 4.41
C GLU A 165 -6.57 10.97 4.55
N ILE A 166 -7.87 11.22 4.47
CA ILE A 166 -8.92 10.22 4.58
C ILE A 166 -9.68 10.23 3.27
N TYR A 167 -9.81 9.07 2.62
CA TYR A 167 -10.54 8.94 1.35
C TYR A 167 -11.48 7.72 1.37
N GLY A 168 -12.69 7.89 0.85
CA GLY A 168 -13.64 6.79 0.60
C GLY A 168 -14.35 6.85 -0.75
N THR A 169 -14.19 7.93 -1.53
CA THR A 169 -14.82 8.08 -2.85
C THR A 169 -14.07 9.08 -3.74
N GLY A 170 -14.29 8.99 -5.06
CA GLY A 170 -13.88 9.97 -6.07
C GLY A 170 -12.37 10.06 -6.31
N ARG A 171 -11.58 9.19 -5.68
CA ARG A 171 -10.11 9.15 -5.76
C ARG A 171 -9.66 7.73 -6.02
N TYR A 172 -8.50 7.58 -6.64
CA TYR A 172 -7.80 6.31 -6.68
C TYR A 172 -6.58 6.37 -5.75
N ILE A 173 -6.19 5.23 -5.20
CA ILE A 173 -5.00 5.08 -4.39
C ILE A 173 -4.02 4.20 -5.15
N ALA A 174 -2.78 4.68 -5.26
CA ALA A 174 -1.71 3.94 -5.92
C ALA A 174 -1.24 2.77 -5.04
N MET A 175 -1.51 1.55 -5.48
CA MET A 175 -1.20 0.34 -4.72
C MET A 175 0.25 -0.09 -4.92
N THR A 176 0.87 -0.62 -3.87
CA THR A 176 2.20 -1.25 -3.96
C THR A 176 2.19 -2.75 -3.69
N GLY A 177 1.20 -3.24 -2.94
CA GLY A 177 1.17 -4.61 -2.43
C GLY A 177 2.21 -4.89 -1.34
N ARG A 178 3.07 -3.91 -1.01
CA ARG A 178 4.18 -4.05 -0.05
C ARG A 178 3.66 -3.87 1.36
N ARG A 179 3.17 -4.94 1.98
CA ARG A 179 2.70 -4.90 3.36
C ARG A 179 3.72 -4.29 4.32
N HIS A 180 3.23 -3.41 5.19
CA HIS A 180 4.00 -2.90 6.30
C HIS A 180 3.93 -3.88 7.48
N GLY A 181 5.08 -4.30 7.99
CA GLY A 181 5.18 -5.27 9.08
C GLY A 181 4.48 -6.60 8.76
N SER A 182 3.78 -7.13 9.76
CA SER A 182 2.97 -8.35 9.68
C SER A 182 1.46 -8.05 9.55
N SER A 183 1.09 -6.89 9.01
CA SER A 183 -0.32 -6.53 8.83
C SER A 183 -1.10 -7.62 8.08
N PRO A 184 -2.33 -7.94 8.51
CA PRO A 184 -3.13 -8.97 7.86
C PRO A 184 -3.66 -8.50 6.50
N SER A 185 -4.07 -9.44 5.67
CA SER A 185 -4.67 -9.17 4.34
C SER A 185 -6.19 -9.07 4.41
N ILE A 186 -6.71 -8.29 5.37
CA ILE A 186 -8.14 -8.09 5.61
C ILE A 186 -8.45 -6.60 5.76
N LEU A 187 -9.72 -6.22 5.57
CA LEU A 187 -10.19 -4.86 5.86
C LEU A 187 -10.96 -4.84 7.18
N ALA A 188 -10.37 -4.25 8.23
CA ALA A 188 -11.06 -4.02 9.50
C ALA A 188 -12.02 -2.83 9.41
N ASP A 189 -12.95 -2.75 10.37
CA ASP A 189 -13.78 -1.55 10.58
C ASP A 189 -12.92 -0.42 11.18
N LEU A 190 -12.87 0.71 10.49
CA LEU A 190 -12.11 1.91 10.86
C LEU A 190 -13.02 3.08 11.24
N SER A 191 -14.33 2.86 11.41
CA SER A 191 -15.30 3.92 11.70
C SER A 191 -14.95 4.72 12.96
N ALA A 192 -14.46 4.05 14.01
CA ALA A 192 -14.01 4.70 15.24
C ALA A 192 -12.75 5.56 15.02
N VAL A 193 -11.80 5.09 14.20
CA VAL A 193 -10.58 5.83 13.86
C VAL A 193 -10.92 7.07 13.04
N VAL A 194 -11.78 6.94 12.03
CA VAL A 194 -12.27 8.06 11.22
C VAL A 194 -12.98 9.08 12.10
N SER A 195 -13.86 8.63 12.99
CA SER A 195 -14.58 9.51 13.91
C SER A 195 -13.61 10.29 14.80
N LYS A 196 -12.60 9.61 15.37
CA LYS A 196 -11.58 10.23 16.22
C LYS A 196 -10.73 11.25 15.46
N LEU A 197 -10.33 10.94 14.22
CA LEU A 197 -9.50 11.83 13.39
C LEU A 197 -10.28 13.06 12.91
N THR A 198 -11.60 12.95 12.75
CA THR A 198 -12.45 14.02 12.22
C THR A 198 -13.21 14.79 13.30
N ALA A 199 -13.12 14.36 14.56
CA ALA A 199 -13.60 15.12 15.71
C ALA A 199 -12.87 16.47 15.78
N ARG A 200 -13.65 17.53 15.96
CA ARG A 200 -13.15 18.91 16.11
C ARG A 200 -12.79 19.19 17.56
#